data_AF-A0A933BEX6-F1
#
_entry.id   AF-A0A933BEX6-F1
#
_cell.length_a   1.000
_cell.length_b   1.000
_cell.length_c   1.000
_cell.angle_alpha   90.00
_cell.angle_beta   90.00
_cell.angle_gamma   90.00
#
_symmetry.space_group_name_H-M   'P 1'
#
loop_
_entity.id
_entity.type
_entity.pdbx_description
1 polymer ?
#
loop_
_entity_poly.entity_id
_entity_poly.type
_entity_poly.pdbx_seq_one_letter_code
_entity_poly.pdbx_strand_id
1 'polypeptide(L)'
;MHALLNRQLYRLAHWRVASDEINYRRFFNINELAAVRVEDEMVFQFSHRLIFRLIAEGRVQGLRIDHPDGLYDPPLYFGRLQDGALRQALAREMGSDQGIDEVLREREFARSRPLFIVAEKVLDRGERLPDHWRIHGTVGYDALNDLNGVLVDRSNERAMTRVYEDFIGHKIDFERLIHVAKRRVERASMASEIESLGARLDHISEKSPHFRDFTRPSLIAALREIIHCFPVYRTYIAPRDPEASEKDARYSGIAVERALARFLDGMISGASPSPAARSANPFLEMFLPFQDRISRLGKLNSLAMLVLKLGLPGVADTYQGNELWDYSLVDPDNRRPVDLRYFGPQGDDRLLLLNLGADISEASSAEPLLASPKGRRWSLLWSSEDVRYGGQGTPPWRESGFFLGGACAIALKALVHP
;
A
#
# COMPACT_ATOMS: atom_id res chain seq x y z
N MET A 1 20.85 4.78 36.49
CA MET A 1 20.13 4.50 35.22
C MET A 1 18.72 5.07 35.21
N HIS A 2 17.80 4.66 36.10
CA HIS A 2 16.42 5.19 36.14
C HIS A 2 16.32 6.72 36.28
N ALA A 3 17.12 7.33 37.17
CA ALA A 3 17.15 8.80 37.31
C ALA A 3 17.63 9.53 36.04
N LEU A 4 18.45 8.88 35.19
CA LEU A 4 18.87 9.44 33.91
C LEU A 4 17.73 9.37 32.88
N LEU A 5 17.03 8.22 32.83
CA LEU A 5 15.88 8.02 31.94
C LEU A 5 14.73 8.99 32.27
N ASN A 6 14.44 9.22 33.56
CA ASN A 6 13.38 10.13 33.99
C ASN A 6 13.68 11.62 33.71
N ARG A 7 14.91 11.96 33.30
CA ARG A 7 15.30 13.32 32.89
C ARG A 7 15.25 13.52 31.37
N GLN A 8 15.00 12.48 30.60
CA GLN A 8 14.94 12.58 29.14
C GLN A 8 13.63 13.22 28.69
N LEU A 9 13.65 13.87 27.53
CA LEU A 9 12.45 14.41 26.87
C LEU A 9 11.54 13.32 26.28
N TYR A 10 12.02 12.07 26.27
CA TYR A 10 11.28 10.88 25.86
C TYR A 10 11.12 9.93 27.05
N ARG A 11 10.05 9.14 27.04
CA ARG A 11 9.82 8.06 27.99
C ARG A 11 9.87 6.73 27.25
N LEU A 12 10.84 5.88 27.59
CA LEU A 12 10.84 4.50 27.11
C LEU A 12 9.71 3.74 27.84
N ALA A 13 8.83 3.11 27.07
CA ALA A 13 7.74 2.29 27.58
C ALA A 13 7.74 0.93 26.87
N HIS A 14 7.15 -0.07 27.52
CA HIS A 14 6.94 -1.36 26.88
C HIS A 14 6.01 -1.21 25.67
N TRP A 15 6.33 -1.82 24.53
CA TRP A 15 5.66 -1.55 23.25
C TRP A 15 4.13 -1.73 23.27
N ARG A 16 3.60 -2.63 24.12
CA ARG A 16 2.14 -2.83 24.29
C ARG A 16 1.40 -1.61 24.85
N VAL A 17 2.12 -0.71 25.52
CA VAL A 17 1.58 0.55 26.07
C VAL A 17 1.29 1.56 24.95
N ALA A 18 1.88 1.39 23.77
CA ALA A 18 1.69 2.31 22.64
C ALA A 18 0.24 2.34 22.11
N SER A 19 -0.56 1.30 22.36
CA SER A 19 -1.99 1.28 22.02
C SER A 19 -2.78 2.34 22.79
N ASP A 20 -2.32 2.68 24.00
CA ASP A 20 -3.06 3.45 24.99
C ASP A 20 -2.42 4.82 25.28
N GLU A 21 -1.08 4.92 25.27
CA GLU A 21 -0.37 6.12 25.77
C GLU A 21 0.57 6.76 24.74
N ILE A 22 0.55 6.35 23.46
CA ILE A 22 1.39 7.03 22.47
C ILE A 22 0.93 8.48 22.28
N ASN A 23 1.89 9.40 22.19
CA ASN A 23 1.62 10.85 22.17
C ASN A 23 2.01 11.53 20.84
N TYR A 24 2.24 10.74 19.79
CA TYR A 24 2.49 11.22 18.44
C TYR A 24 1.67 10.40 17.43
N ARG A 25 1.36 11.01 16.28
CA ARG A 25 0.64 10.35 15.20
C ARG A 25 1.56 9.35 14.49
N ARG A 26 1.07 8.15 14.23
CA ARG A 26 1.78 7.07 13.52
C ARG A 26 1.28 6.87 12.10
N PHE A 27 2.03 6.11 11.31
CA PHE A 27 1.49 5.38 10.17
C PHE A 27 0.82 4.09 10.67
N PHE A 28 -0.51 4.02 10.56
CA PHE A 28 -1.32 2.97 11.18
C PHE A 28 -0.96 2.73 12.66
N ASN A 29 -0.55 1.50 12.99
CA ASN A 29 -0.16 1.08 14.33
C ASN A 29 1.35 0.78 14.44
N ILE A 30 2.17 1.27 13.49
CA ILE A 30 3.61 1.04 13.46
C ILE A 30 4.31 2.10 14.34
N ASN A 31 4.86 1.69 15.47
CA ASN A 31 5.41 2.60 16.49
C ASN A 31 6.67 3.32 16.01
N GLU A 32 7.41 2.69 15.10
CA GLU A 32 8.67 3.15 14.53
C GLU A 32 8.47 4.26 13.49
N LEU A 33 7.24 4.48 13.01
CA LEU A 33 6.91 5.45 11.97
C LEU A 33 6.11 6.64 12.52
N ALA A 34 6.81 7.70 12.89
CA ALA A 34 6.20 8.97 13.30
C ALA A 34 5.79 9.82 12.10
N ALA A 35 4.58 10.36 12.12
CA ALA A 35 4.06 11.18 11.04
C ALA A 35 4.72 12.56 10.98
N VAL A 36 4.88 13.10 9.77
CA VAL A 36 5.47 14.41 9.51
C VAL A 36 4.37 15.44 9.24
N ARG A 37 4.55 16.66 9.78
CA ARG A 37 3.65 17.80 9.58
C ARG A 37 3.94 18.55 8.28
N VAL A 38 3.78 17.87 7.15
CA VAL A 38 4.13 18.39 5.83
C VAL A 38 3.19 19.50 5.33
N GLU A 39 2.11 19.78 6.04
CA GLU A 39 1.28 20.97 5.85
C GLU A 39 2.03 22.27 6.20
N ASP A 40 3.01 22.21 7.10
CA ASP A 40 3.94 23.31 7.37
C ASP A 40 4.87 23.51 6.17
N GLU A 41 4.95 24.74 5.68
CA GLU A 41 5.74 25.06 4.49
C GLU A 41 7.23 24.80 4.68
N MET A 42 7.80 25.10 5.84
CA MET A 42 9.23 24.86 6.10
C MET A 42 9.52 23.36 6.08
N VAL A 43 8.62 22.55 6.65
CA VAL A 43 8.73 21.09 6.66
C VAL A 43 8.60 20.52 5.25
N PHE A 44 7.66 21.03 4.45
CA PHE A 44 7.50 20.66 3.04
C PHE A 44 8.78 20.93 2.26
N GLN A 45 9.29 22.18 2.30
CA GLN A 45 10.48 22.58 1.54
C GLN A 45 11.70 21.76 1.95
N PHE A 46 11.89 21.54 3.25
CA PHE A 46 13.01 20.74 3.76
C PHE A 46 12.94 19.29 3.28
N SER A 47 11.79 18.63 3.47
CA SER A 47 11.61 17.21 3.11
C SER A 47 11.64 16.95 1.61
N HIS A 48 11.28 17.94 0.78
CA HIS A 48 11.20 17.79 -0.69
C HIS A 48 12.41 18.35 -1.45
N ARG A 49 13.42 18.90 -0.75
CA ARG A 49 14.59 19.51 -1.40
C ARG A 49 15.30 18.57 -2.37
N LEU A 50 15.54 17.31 -1.97
CA LEU A 50 16.18 16.32 -2.84
C LEU A 50 15.30 15.98 -4.04
N ILE A 51 13.99 15.81 -3.82
CA ILE A 51 13.03 15.47 -4.87
C ILE A 51 13.02 16.57 -5.93
N PHE A 52 12.90 17.85 -5.53
CA PHE A 52 12.93 18.96 -6.47
C PHE A 52 14.28 19.09 -7.17
N ARG A 53 15.39 18.80 -6.50
CA ARG A 53 16.70 18.73 -7.16
C ARG A 53 16.73 17.64 -8.24
N LEU A 54 16.22 16.44 -7.97
CA LEU A 54 16.17 15.35 -8.97
C LEU A 54 15.27 15.70 -10.16
N ILE A 55 14.14 16.37 -9.90
CA ILE A 55 13.28 16.94 -10.94
C ILE A 55 14.08 17.98 -11.74
N ALA A 56 14.74 18.94 -11.07
CA ALA A 56 15.59 20.00 -11.62
C ALA A 56 16.82 19.50 -12.39
N GLU A 57 17.28 18.28 -12.15
CA GLU A 57 18.34 17.64 -12.92
C GLU A 57 17.77 16.78 -14.06
N GLY A 58 16.45 16.60 -14.13
CA GLY A 58 15.77 15.83 -15.18
C GLY A 58 15.89 14.32 -14.98
N ARG A 59 16.27 13.89 -13.76
CA ARG A 59 16.40 12.48 -13.39
C ARG A 59 15.06 11.82 -13.06
N VAL A 60 14.05 12.63 -12.74
CA VAL A 60 12.70 12.18 -12.38
C VAL A 60 11.69 12.99 -13.17
N GLN A 61 10.75 12.32 -13.83
CA GLN A 61 9.71 12.93 -14.67
C GLN A 61 8.31 12.86 -14.05
N GLY A 62 8.16 12.11 -12.95
CA GLY A 62 6.91 12.01 -12.22
C GLY A 62 7.08 11.42 -10.82
N LEU A 63 6.04 11.53 -10.00
CA LEU A 63 6.04 11.08 -8.61
C LEU A 63 4.86 10.13 -8.35
N ARG A 64 5.14 9.05 -7.63
CA ARG A 64 4.12 8.24 -6.95
C ARG A 64 4.09 8.66 -5.49
N ILE A 65 2.94 9.14 -5.02
CA ILE A 65 2.77 9.62 -3.66
C ILE A 65 2.20 8.49 -2.80
N ASP A 66 2.98 8.09 -1.80
CA ASP A 66 2.60 7.12 -0.78
C ASP A 66 1.61 7.73 0.20
N HIS A 67 0.57 6.97 0.54
CA HIS A 67 -0.39 7.29 1.59
C HIS A 67 -0.84 8.77 1.69
N PRO A 68 -1.29 9.42 0.60
CA PRO A 68 -1.78 10.80 0.62
C PRO A 68 -2.98 11.00 1.57
N ASP A 69 -3.73 9.93 1.84
CA ASP A 69 -4.82 9.94 2.83
C ASP A 69 -4.33 10.04 4.29
N GLY A 70 -3.02 9.96 4.54
CA GLY A 70 -2.43 10.29 5.83
C GLY A 70 -2.08 11.78 5.97
N LEU A 71 -2.23 12.60 4.94
CA LEU A 71 -1.90 14.02 4.97
C LEU A 71 -3.01 14.83 5.65
N TYR A 72 -2.63 15.96 6.24
CA TYR A 72 -3.59 16.90 6.82
C TYR A 72 -4.44 17.58 5.73
N ASP A 73 -3.77 18.12 4.70
CA ASP A 73 -4.38 18.81 3.56
C ASP A 73 -3.76 18.31 2.24
N PRO A 74 -4.27 17.18 1.68
CA PRO A 74 -3.76 16.63 0.43
C PRO A 74 -3.87 17.60 -0.77
N PRO A 75 -4.97 18.34 -0.99
CA PRO A 75 -5.06 19.35 -2.05
C PRO A 75 -3.92 20.37 -2.02
N LEU A 76 -3.63 20.94 -0.85
CA LEU A 76 -2.54 21.88 -0.66
C LEU A 76 -1.19 21.23 -0.99
N TYR A 77 -0.98 20.00 -0.52
CA TYR A 77 0.25 19.26 -0.76
C TYR A 77 0.50 19.00 -2.26
N PHE A 78 -0.51 18.53 -2.99
CA PHE A 78 -0.40 18.32 -4.44
C PHE A 78 -0.19 19.64 -5.20
N GLY A 79 -0.85 20.72 -4.77
CA GLY A 79 -0.62 22.06 -5.31
C GLY A 79 0.85 22.46 -5.18
N ARG A 80 1.42 22.35 -3.97
CA ARG A 80 2.83 22.67 -3.71
C ARG A 80 3.81 21.82 -4.53
N LEU A 81 3.51 20.54 -4.77
CA LEU A 81 4.33 19.70 -5.64
C LEU A 81 4.34 20.19 -7.09
N GLN A 82 3.16 20.50 -7.64
CA GLN A 82 3.04 21.00 -9.01
C GLN A 82 3.71 22.37 -9.16
N ASP A 83 3.49 23.28 -8.22
CA ASP A 83 4.07 24.63 -8.25
C ASP A 83 5.59 24.57 -8.09
N GLY A 84 6.09 23.72 -7.19
CA GLY A 84 7.52 23.49 -7.03
C GLY A 84 8.16 22.93 -8.30
N ALA A 85 7.54 21.96 -8.96
CA ALA A 85 8.05 21.39 -10.21
C ALA A 85 8.03 22.40 -11.36
N LEU A 86 6.97 23.20 -11.48
CA LEU A 86 6.87 24.27 -12.46
C LEU A 86 7.95 25.33 -12.23
N ARG A 87 8.19 25.71 -10.98
CA ARG A 87 9.26 26.65 -10.63
C ARG A 87 10.62 26.14 -11.09
N GLN A 88 10.92 24.85 -10.87
CA GLN A 88 12.18 24.24 -11.35
C GLN A 88 12.28 24.24 -12.88
N ALA A 89 11.17 23.98 -13.59
CA ALA A 89 11.15 24.02 -15.05
C ALA A 89 11.43 25.44 -15.59
N LEU A 90 10.78 26.46 -15.02
CA LEU A 90 10.97 27.86 -15.39
C LEU A 90 12.39 28.35 -15.07
N ALA A 91 12.95 27.98 -13.91
CA ALA A 91 14.31 28.35 -13.52
C ALA A 91 15.36 27.86 -14.53
N ARG A 92 15.15 26.68 -15.11
CA ARG A 92 16.03 26.14 -16.16
C ARG A 92 15.88 26.88 -17.48
N GLU A 93 14.67 27.21 -17.88
CA GLU A 93 14.39 27.94 -19.11
C GLU A 93 14.95 29.37 -19.03
N MET A 94 14.81 30.02 -17.89
CA MET A 94 15.27 31.40 -17.64
C MET A 94 16.74 31.51 -17.21
N GLY A 95 17.37 30.41 -16.77
CA GLY A 95 18.72 30.40 -16.22
C GLY A 95 18.87 31.14 -14.87
N SER A 96 17.76 31.49 -14.21
CA SER A 96 17.72 32.26 -12.96
C SER A 96 16.39 32.02 -12.24
N ASP A 97 16.41 32.11 -10.90
CA ASP A 97 15.20 32.08 -10.07
C ASP A 97 14.47 33.44 -10.00
N GLN A 98 15.10 34.52 -10.51
CA GLN A 98 14.53 35.87 -10.46
C GLN A 98 13.36 36.04 -11.45
N GLY A 99 12.25 36.61 -10.99
CA GLY A 99 11.07 36.90 -11.81
C GLY A 99 10.11 35.71 -11.99
N ILE A 100 10.46 34.50 -11.52
CA ILE A 100 9.58 33.33 -11.65
C ILE A 100 8.24 33.54 -10.93
N ASP A 101 8.26 34.15 -9.75
CA ASP A 101 7.04 34.39 -8.97
C ASP A 101 6.08 35.37 -9.68
N GLU A 102 6.58 36.26 -10.54
CA GLU A 102 5.75 37.13 -11.40
C GLU A 102 5.16 36.32 -12.55
N VAL A 103 5.97 35.50 -13.24
CA VAL A 103 5.51 34.60 -14.32
C VAL A 103 4.43 33.63 -13.83
N LEU A 104 4.59 33.07 -12.62
CA LEU A 104 3.64 32.17 -12.00
C LEU A 104 2.31 32.86 -11.63
N ARG A 105 2.33 34.16 -11.33
CA ARG A 105 1.12 34.95 -11.06
C ARG A 105 0.39 35.36 -12.33
N GLU A 106 1.12 35.69 -13.40
CA GLU A 106 0.54 36.18 -14.65
C GLU A 106 -0.06 35.07 -15.52
N ARG A 107 0.51 33.86 -15.47
CA ARG A 107 -0.02 32.70 -16.18
C ARG A 107 -1.01 31.93 -15.30
N GLU A 108 -2.19 31.59 -15.83
CA GLU A 108 -3.18 30.74 -15.17
C GLU A 108 -2.71 29.26 -15.05
N PHE A 109 -1.60 29.03 -14.35
CA PHE A 109 -1.08 27.69 -14.06
C PHE A 109 -1.79 27.01 -12.90
N ALA A 110 -2.74 27.68 -12.23
CA ALA A 110 -3.47 27.13 -11.08
C ALA A 110 -4.14 25.77 -11.37
N ARG A 111 -4.45 25.49 -12.65
CA ARG A 111 -5.02 24.21 -13.10
C ARG A 111 -4.04 23.31 -13.86
N SER A 112 -2.81 23.77 -14.11
CA SER A 112 -1.82 22.96 -14.82
C SER A 112 -1.33 21.81 -13.93
N ARG A 113 -1.00 20.69 -14.59
CA ARG A 113 -0.41 19.50 -13.98
C ARG A 113 0.91 19.15 -14.70
N PRO A 114 1.94 20.03 -14.65
CA PRO A 114 3.16 19.85 -15.43
C PRO A 114 4.00 18.66 -14.98
N LEU A 115 3.91 18.26 -13.70
CA LEU A 115 4.54 17.05 -13.19
C LEU A 115 3.54 15.89 -13.22
N PHE A 116 3.93 14.77 -13.82
CA PHE A 116 3.13 13.54 -13.73
C PHE A 116 3.10 13.06 -12.28
N ILE A 117 1.92 12.96 -11.67
CA ILE A 117 1.76 12.57 -10.27
C ILE A 117 0.64 11.54 -10.18
N VAL A 118 0.90 10.40 -9.53
CA VAL A 118 -0.10 9.40 -9.18
C VAL A 118 -0.13 9.19 -7.66
N ALA A 119 -1.31 8.93 -7.12
CA ALA A 119 -1.55 8.78 -5.69
C ALA A 119 -1.87 7.32 -5.32
N GLU A 120 -1.25 6.81 -4.26
CA GLU A 120 -1.72 5.59 -3.61
C GLU A 120 -3.02 5.89 -2.84
N LYS A 121 -4.14 5.88 -3.56
CA LYS A 121 -5.47 6.09 -2.98
C LYS A 121 -6.36 4.91 -3.32
N VAL A 122 -6.97 4.32 -2.31
CA VAL A 122 -8.02 3.31 -2.48
C VAL A 122 -9.34 4.05 -2.66
N LEU A 123 -10.04 3.74 -3.75
CA LEU A 123 -11.38 4.26 -4.05
C LEU A 123 -12.40 3.16 -3.79
N ASP A 124 -13.48 3.48 -3.07
CA ASP A 124 -14.62 2.58 -2.94
C ASP A 124 -15.48 2.58 -4.22
N ARG A 125 -16.40 1.63 -4.34
CA ARG A 125 -17.24 1.47 -5.53
C ARG A 125 -18.10 2.72 -5.79
N GLY A 126 -17.86 3.35 -6.94
CA GLY A 126 -18.56 4.57 -7.34
C GLY A 126 -17.98 5.85 -6.75
N GLU A 127 -16.96 5.76 -5.89
CA GLU A 127 -16.15 6.89 -5.48
C GLU A 127 -15.32 7.39 -6.67
N ARG A 128 -15.13 8.71 -6.76
CA ARG A 128 -14.24 9.33 -7.74
C ARG A 128 -13.14 10.07 -7.01
N LEU A 129 -11.96 10.07 -7.61
CA LEU A 129 -10.86 10.92 -7.17
C LEU A 129 -11.32 12.39 -7.14
N PRO A 130 -11.02 13.17 -6.08
CA PRO A 130 -11.45 14.56 -6.02
C PRO A 130 -10.88 15.40 -7.18
N ASP A 131 -11.76 16.10 -7.91
CA ASP A 131 -11.37 16.83 -9.14
C ASP A 131 -10.37 17.96 -8.88
N HIS A 132 -10.40 18.53 -7.67
CA HIS A 132 -9.51 19.61 -7.25
C HIS A 132 -8.09 19.10 -6.89
N TRP A 133 -7.85 17.79 -6.84
CA TRP A 133 -6.48 17.26 -6.69
C TRP A 133 -5.72 17.47 -8.00
N ARG A 134 -4.59 18.18 -7.94
CA ARG A 134 -3.73 18.44 -9.10
C ARG A 134 -2.81 17.25 -9.43
N ILE A 135 -3.41 16.08 -9.66
CA ILE A 135 -2.72 14.83 -10.00
C ILE A 135 -3.33 14.15 -11.23
N HIS A 136 -2.68 13.10 -11.73
CA HIS A 136 -3.06 12.41 -12.97
C HIS A 136 -3.88 11.13 -12.74
N GLY A 137 -3.87 10.57 -11.52
CA GLY A 137 -4.66 9.40 -11.20
C GLY A 137 -4.24 8.72 -9.90
N THR A 138 -4.76 7.51 -9.70
CA THR A 138 -4.35 6.61 -8.62
C THR A 138 -3.22 5.69 -9.09
N VAL A 139 -2.71 4.82 -8.20
CA VAL A 139 -1.86 3.67 -8.56
C VAL A 139 -2.64 2.50 -9.17
N GLY A 140 -3.97 2.60 -9.33
CA GLY A 140 -4.77 1.68 -10.14
C GLY A 140 -5.49 0.54 -9.40
N TYR A 141 -5.66 0.58 -8.07
CA TYR A 141 -6.45 -0.43 -7.35
C TYR A 141 -7.91 -0.52 -7.83
N ASP A 142 -8.48 0.61 -8.24
CA ASP A 142 -9.78 0.73 -8.88
C ASP A 142 -9.83 -0.06 -10.19
N ALA A 143 -8.89 0.17 -11.10
CA ALA A 143 -8.80 -0.58 -12.34
C ALA A 143 -8.53 -2.08 -12.10
N LEU A 144 -7.70 -2.42 -11.12
CA LEU A 144 -7.41 -3.80 -10.74
C LEU A 144 -8.68 -4.54 -10.29
N ASN A 145 -9.50 -3.91 -9.45
CA ASN A 145 -10.74 -4.51 -8.96
C ASN A 145 -11.79 -4.66 -10.07
N ASP A 146 -11.91 -3.66 -10.96
CA ASP A 146 -12.84 -3.71 -12.10
C ASP A 146 -12.44 -4.82 -13.09
N LEU A 147 -11.15 -4.89 -13.46
CA LEU A 147 -10.62 -5.94 -14.33
C LEU A 147 -10.81 -7.34 -13.73
N ASN A 148 -10.52 -7.50 -12.44
CA ASN A 148 -10.74 -8.76 -11.74
C ASN A 148 -12.24 -9.13 -11.74
N GLY A 149 -13.11 -8.13 -11.54
CA GLY A 149 -14.57 -8.31 -11.55
C GLY A 149 -15.14 -8.81 -12.88
N VAL A 150 -14.50 -8.48 -14.02
CA VAL A 150 -14.89 -8.99 -15.35
C VAL A 150 -14.64 -10.49 -15.50
N LEU A 151 -13.66 -11.03 -14.78
CA LEU A 151 -13.28 -12.45 -14.85
C LEU A 151 -14.14 -13.35 -13.94
N VAL A 152 -15.03 -12.77 -13.14
CA VAL A 152 -15.90 -13.49 -12.22
C VAL A 152 -17.23 -13.81 -12.87
N ASP A 153 -17.55 -15.11 -13.01
CA ASP A 153 -18.87 -15.56 -13.46
C ASP A 153 -19.91 -15.40 -12.34
N ARG A 154 -20.64 -14.28 -12.39
CA ARG A 154 -21.68 -13.93 -11.41
C ARG A 154 -22.90 -14.85 -11.43
N SER A 155 -23.11 -15.66 -12.47
CA SER A 155 -24.23 -16.59 -12.51
C SER A 155 -24.13 -17.66 -11.40
N ASN A 156 -22.92 -17.91 -10.91
CA ASN A 156 -22.61 -18.88 -9.87
C ASN A 156 -22.60 -18.31 -8.44
N GLU A 157 -22.92 -17.02 -8.24
CA GLU A 157 -22.89 -16.37 -6.92
C GLU A 157 -23.68 -17.16 -5.86
N ARG A 158 -24.94 -17.50 -6.14
CA ARG A 158 -25.78 -18.27 -5.19
C ARG A 158 -25.25 -19.67 -4.89
N ALA A 159 -24.57 -20.30 -5.85
CA ALA A 159 -23.98 -21.62 -5.65
C ALA A 159 -22.75 -21.52 -4.74
N MET A 160 -21.85 -20.57 -5.02
CA MET A 160 -20.65 -20.33 -4.24
C MET A 160 -20.95 -19.86 -2.82
N THR A 161 -21.92 -18.95 -2.63
CA THR A 161 -22.38 -18.52 -1.30
C THR A 161 -22.89 -19.69 -0.48
N ARG A 162 -23.73 -20.57 -1.06
CA ARG A 162 -24.21 -21.77 -0.36
C ARG A 162 -23.08 -22.70 0.05
N VAL A 163 -22.16 -23.03 -0.87
CA VAL A 163 -20.99 -23.86 -0.57
C VAL A 163 -20.18 -23.29 0.59
N TYR A 164 -19.98 -21.96 0.61
CA TYR A 164 -19.25 -21.30 1.69
C TYR A 164 -19.99 -21.31 3.02
N GLU A 165 -21.28 -20.95 3.03
CA GLU A 165 -22.13 -20.97 4.24
C GLU A 165 -22.28 -22.38 4.84
N ASP A 166 -22.43 -23.39 3.98
CA ASP A 166 -22.48 -24.80 4.39
C ASP A 166 -21.14 -25.23 5.00
N PHE A 167 -20.01 -24.81 4.41
CA PHE A 167 -18.66 -25.14 4.90
C PHE A 167 -18.38 -24.53 6.29
N ILE A 168 -18.77 -23.28 6.53
CA ILE A 168 -18.56 -22.61 7.81
C ILE A 168 -19.69 -22.87 8.83
N GLY A 169 -20.77 -23.53 8.41
CA GLY A 169 -21.91 -23.89 9.24
C GLY A 169 -22.82 -22.74 9.67
N HIS A 170 -22.69 -21.56 9.06
CA HIS A 170 -23.53 -20.40 9.36
C HIS A 170 -23.55 -19.39 8.20
N LYS A 171 -24.54 -18.51 8.21
CA LYS A 171 -24.63 -17.41 7.24
C LYS A 171 -23.77 -16.23 7.65
N ILE A 172 -23.18 -15.55 6.68
CA ILE A 172 -22.40 -14.32 6.91
C ILE A 172 -23.20 -13.13 6.40
N ASP A 173 -23.45 -12.18 7.29
CA ASP A 173 -23.78 -10.81 6.92
C ASP A 173 -22.46 -10.03 6.76
N PHE A 174 -22.10 -9.74 5.51
CA PHE A 174 -20.84 -9.08 5.16
C PHE A 174 -20.75 -7.66 5.73
N GLU A 175 -21.85 -6.91 5.72
CA GLU A 175 -21.91 -5.55 6.27
C GLU A 175 -21.70 -5.55 7.79
N ARG A 176 -22.26 -6.55 8.47
CA ARG A 176 -22.01 -6.76 9.90
C ARG A 176 -20.57 -7.18 10.16
N LEU A 177 -19.99 -8.06 9.33
CA LEU A 177 -18.62 -8.52 9.47
C LEU A 177 -17.61 -7.37 9.36
N ILE A 178 -17.75 -6.49 8.35
CA ILE A 178 -16.90 -5.30 8.20
C ILE A 178 -16.94 -4.43 9.45
N HIS A 179 -18.13 -4.16 9.96
CA HIS A 179 -18.31 -3.34 11.16
C HIS A 179 -17.62 -3.97 12.38
N VAL A 180 -17.83 -5.28 12.62
CA VAL A 180 -17.18 -6.00 13.73
C VAL A 180 -15.67 -6.00 13.60
N ALA A 181 -15.14 -6.15 12.37
CA ALA A 181 -13.71 -6.12 12.10
C ALA A 181 -13.11 -4.73 12.36
N LYS A 182 -13.74 -3.65 11.87
CA LYS A 182 -13.32 -2.26 12.13
C LYS A 182 -13.26 -1.97 13.63
N ARG A 183 -14.30 -2.35 14.37
CA ARG A 183 -14.35 -2.21 15.84
C ARG A 183 -13.24 -2.98 16.55
N ARG A 184 -12.90 -4.18 16.06
CA ARG A 184 -11.82 -5.00 16.62
C ARG A 184 -10.45 -4.34 16.40
N VAL A 185 -10.20 -3.81 15.21
CA VAL A 185 -8.93 -3.12 14.88
C VAL A 185 -8.78 -1.83 15.69
N GLU A 186 -9.83 -1.01 15.77
CA GLU A 186 -9.83 0.23 16.58
C GLU A 186 -9.44 -0.06 18.03
N ARG A 187 -10.15 -0.99 18.69
CA ARG A 187 -9.88 -1.35 20.09
C ARG A 187 -8.49 -1.92 20.32
N ALA A 188 -7.96 -2.68 19.36
CA ALA A 188 -6.69 -3.37 19.52
C ALA A 188 -5.48 -2.50 19.20
N SER A 189 -5.65 -1.40 18.45
CA SER A 189 -4.50 -0.70 17.85
C SER A 189 -4.61 0.81 17.75
N MET A 190 -5.78 1.42 17.99
CA MET A 190 -5.99 2.87 17.81
C MET A 190 -6.71 3.55 18.99
N ALA A 191 -6.69 2.94 20.18
CA ALA A 191 -7.40 3.47 21.33
C ALA A 191 -6.89 4.86 21.75
N SER A 192 -5.57 5.07 21.76
CA SER A 192 -4.93 6.36 22.05
C SER A 192 -5.37 7.49 21.11
N GLU A 193 -5.48 7.21 19.81
CA GLU A 193 -5.89 8.19 18.80
C GLU A 193 -7.34 8.61 19.00
N ILE A 194 -8.21 7.63 19.29
CA ILE A 194 -9.63 7.88 19.59
C ILE A 194 -9.81 8.70 20.86
N GLU A 195 -9.04 8.40 21.91
CA GLU A 195 -9.06 9.19 23.16
C GLU A 195 -8.61 10.64 22.94
N SER A 196 -7.57 10.84 22.12
CA SER A 196 -7.08 12.18 21.76
C SER A 196 -8.11 12.99 20.96
N LEU A 197 -8.80 12.35 20.00
CA LEU A 197 -9.89 12.97 19.25
C LEU A 197 -11.10 13.25 20.14
N GLY A 198 -11.45 12.33 21.04
CA GLY A 198 -12.51 12.49 22.02
C GLY A 198 -12.28 13.69 22.94
N ALA A 199 -11.06 13.86 23.45
CA ALA A 199 -10.69 15.02 24.26
C ALA A 199 -10.79 16.35 23.50
N ARG A 200 -10.46 16.36 22.19
CA ARG A 200 -10.64 17.55 21.35
C ARG A 200 -12.11 17.87 21.10
N LEU A 201 -12.93 16.85 20.86
CA LEU A 201 -14.37 17.00 20.65
C LEU A 201 -15.07 17.52 21.91
N ASP A 202 -14.67 17.01 23.08
CA ASP A 202 -15.12 17.46 24.40
C ASP A 202 -14.82 18.95 24.60
N HIS A 203 -13.58 19.37 24.32
CA HIS A 203 -13.20 20.78 24.39
C HIS A 203 -13.97 21.69 23.41
N ILE A 204 -14.45 21.15 22.29
CA ILE A 204 -15.32 21.88 21.35
C ILE A 204 -16.76 21.93 21.88
N SER A 205 -17.27 20.83 22.45
CA SER A 205 -18.62 20.75 23.01
C SER A 205 -18.82 21.76 24.15
N GLU A 206 -17.81 21.92 25.02
CA GLU A 206 -17.79 22.85 26.14
C GLU A 206 -18.00 24.32 25.72
N LYS A 207 -17.60 24.67 24.48
CA LYS A 207 -17.73 26.03 23.93
C LYS A 207 -19.16 26.36 23.49
N SER A 208 -20.06 25.38 23.42
CA SER A 208 -21.44 25.58 22.98
C SER A 208 -22.42 25.32 24.13
N PRO A 209 -23.29 26.29 24.44
CA PRO A 209 -24.38 26.11 25.40
C PRO A 209 -25.29 24.90 25.16
N HIS A 210 -25.44 24.49 23.90
CA HIS A 210 -26.33 23.42 23.48
C HIS A 210 -25.70 22.02 23.57
N PHE A 211 -24.37 21.91 23.66
CA PHE A 211 -23.65 20.64 23.52
C PHE A 211 -22.72 20.32 24.69
N ARG A 212 -22.54 21.26 25.64
CA ARG A 212 -21.66 21.12 26.81
C ARG A 212 -22.06 20.05 27.83
N ASP A 213 -23.30 19.54 27.76
CA ASP A 213 -23.77 18.47 28.64
C ASP A 213 -23.43 17.07 28.10
N PHE A 214 -22.86 16.97 26.89
CA PHE A 214 -22.35 15.69 26.38
C PHE A 214 -21.08 15.30 27.11
N THR A 215 -21.12 14.15 27.78
CA THR A 215 -19.96 13.62 28.49
C THR A 215 -18.91 13.11 27.52
N ARG A 216 -17.62 13.26 27.87
CA ARG A 216 -16.50 12.68 27.11
C ARG A 216 -16.67 11.19 26.75
N PRO A 217 -17.12 10.28 27.65
CA PRO A 217 -17.42 8.90 27.29
C PRO A 217 -18.47 8.77 26.18
N SER A 218 -19.54 9.58 26.21
CA SER A 218 -20.58 9.60 25.18
C SER A 218 -20.06 10.10 23.84
N LEU A 219 -19.21 11.15 23.85
CA LEU A 219 -18.57 11.70 22.65
C LEU A 219 -17.60 10.69 22.00
N ILE A 220 -16.81 9.98 22.80
CA ILE A 220 -15.92 8.92 22.32
C ILE A 220 -16.72 7.75 21.73
N ALA A 221 -17.81 7.33 22.39
CA ALA A 221 -18.67 6.28 21.88
C ALA A 221 -19.29 6.65 20.53
N ALA A 222 -19.80 7.88 20.39
CA ALA A 222 -20.34 8.38 19.13
C ALA A 222 -19.28 8.43 18.02
N LEU A 223 -18.08 8.96 18.34
CA LEU A 223 -16.97 9.04 17.39
C LEU A 223 -16.56 7.65 16.87
N ARG A 224 -16.46 6.64 17.75
CA ARG A 224 -16.17 5.25 17.37
C ARG A 224 -17.18 4.71 16.37
N GLU A 225 -18.47 4.86 16.67
CA GLU A 225 -19.52 4.34 15.80
C GLU A 225 -19.53 5.03 14.43
N ILE A 226 -19.31 6.35 14.37
CA ILE A 226 -19.16 7.08 13.10
C ILE A 226 -18.00 6.50 12.28
N ILE A 227 -16.84 6.25 12.89
CA ILE A 227 -15.67 5.66 12.21
C ILE A 227 -15.97 4.24 11.70
N HIS A 228 -16.66 3.42 12.49
CA HIS A 228 -17.03 2.06 12.08
C HIS A 228 -18.03 2.04 10.90
N CYS A 229 -18.88 3.05 10.81
CA CYS A 229 -19.89 3.18 9.77
C CYS A 229 -19.42 3.96 8.53
N PHE A 230 -18.20 4.49 8.54
CA PHE A 230 -17.67 5.27 7.42
C PHE A 230 -17.52 4.39 6.16
N PRO A 231 -18.17 4.74 5.03
CA PRO A 231 -18.16 3.91 3.83
C PRO A 231 -16.86 4.05 3.04
N VAL A 232 -16.25 5.24 3.06
CA VAL A 232 -15.01 5.56 2.35
C VAL A 232 -13.81 5.54 3.29
N TYR A 233 -12.59 5.64 2.74
CA TYR A 233 -11.37 5.63 3.56
C TYR A 233 -11.26 6.87 4.47
N ARG A 234 -11.59 8.05 3.94
CA ARG A 234 -11.68 9.32 4.68
C ARG A 234 -12.46 10.38 3.90
N THR A 235 -12.77 11.49 4.56
CA THR A 235 -13.22 12.74 3.92
C THR A 235 -12.08 13.77 3.83
N TYR A 236 -12.29 14.79 3.00
CA TYR A 236 -11.34 15.85 2.65
C TYR A 236 -11.90 17.25 2.98
N ILE A 237 -12.52 17.38 4.16
CA ILE A 237 -13.01 18.68 4.66
C ILE A 237 -11.81 19.58 4.95
N ALA A 238 -11.67 20.67 4.19
CA ALA A 238 -10.64 21.67 4.37
C ALA A 238 -11.27 23.06 4.56
N PRO A 239 -10.71 23.94 5.42
CA PRO A 239 -11.27 25.28 5.67
C PRO A 239 -11.37 26.18 4.42
N ARG A 240 -10.68 25.80 3.34
CA ARG A 240 -10.52 26.60 2.12
C ARG A 240 -11.38 26.14 0.94
N ASP A 241 -12.16 25.05 1.08
CA ASP A 241 -13.04 24.55 0.02
C ASP A 241 -14.44 24.20 0.57
N PRO A 242 -15.39 25.16 0.54
CA PRO A 242 -16.76 24.97 1.02
C PRO A 242 -17.57 23.93 0.22
N GLU A 243 -17.31 23.78 -1.08
CA GLU A 243 -18.06 22.87 -1.97
C GLU A 243 -17.63 21.41 -1.80
N ALA A 244 -16.32 21.16 -1.67
CA ALA A 244 -15.82 19.83 -1.29
C ALA A 244 -16.31 19.42 0.10
N SER A 245 -16.41 20.38 1.02
CA SER A 245 -16.93 20.17 2.38
C SER A 245 -18.42 19.80 2.40
N GLU A 246 -19.24 20.31 1.47
CA GLU A 246 -20.67 20.00 1.39
C GLU A 246 -20.95 18.61 0.79
N LYS A 247 -20.14 18.16 -0.19
CA LYS A 247 -20.21 16.80 -0.74
C LYS A 247 -19.78 15.75 0.29
N ASP A 248 -18.75 16.04 1.07
CA ASP A 248 -18.23 15.14 2.12
C ASP A 248 -19.08 15.13 3.39
N ALA A 249 -19.79 16.22 3.70
CA ALA A 249 -20.77 16.27 4.79
C ALA A 249 -21.90 15.22 4.62
N ARG A 250 -22.23 14.83 3.38
CA ARG A 250 -23.23 13.77 3.11
C ARG A 250 -22.77 12.38 3.56
N TYR A 251 -21.47 12.05 3.44
CA TYR A 251 -20.94 10.79 3.98
C TYR A 251 -21.00 10.76 5.51
N SER A 252 -20.79 11.90 6.15
CA SER A 252 -20.92 12.04 7.61
C SER A 252 -22.37 11.84 8.07
N GLY A 253 -23.35 12.39 7.34
CA GLY A 253 -24.78 12.17 7.61
C GLY A 253 -25.19 10.69 7.48
N ILE A 254 -24.75 10.00 6.42
CA ILE A 254 -25.02 8.57 6.21
C ILE A 254 -24.36 7.70 7.29
N ALA A 255 -23.12 8.03 7.69
CA ALA A 255 -22.43 7.31 8.75
C ALA A 255 -23.13 7.48 10.11
N VAL A 256 -23.62 8.69 10.42
CA VAL A 256 -24.38 9.02 11.65
C VAL A 256 -25.74 8.30 11.70
N GLU A 257 -26.49 8.29 10.59
CA GLU A 257 -27.77 7.57 10.50
C GLU A 257 -27.59 6.05 10.65
N ARG A 258 -26.53 5.48 10.07
CA ARG A 258 -26.19 4.05 10.19
C ARG A 258 -25.68 3.67 11.58
N ALA A 259 -24.93 4.55 12.24
CA ALA A 259 -24.45 4.38 13.60
C ALA A 259 -25.60 4.35 14.62
N LEU A 260 -26.59 5.23 14.46
CA LEU A 260 -27.75 5.33 15.34
C LEU A 260 -28.66 4.07 15.27
N ALA A 261 -28.74 3.45 14.09
CA ALA A 261 -29.56 2.25 13.89
C ALA A 261 -28.95 0.95 14.47
N ARG A 262 -27.63 0.89 14.71
CA ARG A 262 -26.91 -0.35 15.07
C ARG A 262 -26.40 -0.41 16.51
N PHE A 263 -26.49 0.70 17.26
CA PHE A 263 -26.23 0.75 18.70
C PHE A 263 -27.16 -0.20 19.51
N LEU A 264 -28.26 -0.67 18.92
CA LEU A 264 -29.28 -1.48 19.60
C LEU A 264 -29.17 -2.99 19.42
N ASP A 265 -28.18 -3.54 18.70
CA ASP A 265 -28.22 -4.97 18.30
C ASP A 265 -26.93 -5.78 18.59
N GLY A 266 -26.11 -5.33 19.53
CA GLY A 266 -24.74 -5.81 19.73
C GLY A 266 -24.45 -6.54 21.03
N MET A 267 -25.19 -7.59 21.39
CA MET A 267 -24.83 -8.49 22.50
C MET A 267 -24.63 -9.95 22.04
N ILE A 268 -23.44 -10.46 22.37
CA ILE A 268 -22.98 -11.86 22.48
C ILE A 268 -22.34 -12.48 21.22
N SER A 269 -21.10 -12.99 21.39
CA SER A 269 -20.25 -13.69 20.41
C SER A 269 -19.48 -14.84 21.07
N GLY A 270 -19.07 -15.83 20.27
CA GLY A 270 -17.97 -16.79 20.56
C GLY A 270 -18.31 -18.24 20.16
N ALA A 271 -17.42 -19.12 19.68
CA ALA A 271 -15.99 -19.09 19.35
C ALA A 271 -15.66 -20.34 18.45
N SER A 272 -14.43 -20.41 17.91
CA SER A 272 -13.94 -21.32 16.83
C SER A 272 -13.06 -22.50 17.33
N PRO A 273 -12.68 -23.50 16.47
CA PRO A 273 -12.31 -24.88 16.81
C PRO A 273 -10.80 -25.22 16.70
N SER A 274 -10.42 -26.51 16.75
CA SER A 274 -9.07 -27.02 16.46
C SER A 274 -9.06 -28.43 15.83
N PRO A 275 -8.16 -28.74 14.86
CA PRO A 275 -8.01 -30.03 14.18
C PRO A 275 -6.61 -30.69 14.35
N ALA A 276 -6.49 -31.98 13.99
CA ALA A 276 -5.25 -32.71 13.66
C ALA A 276 -5.63 -34.08 13.03
N ALA A 277 -4.91 -34.79 12.17
CA ALA A 277 -3.68 -34.62 11.39
C ALA A 277 -3.72 -35.70 10.26
N ARG A 278 -2.91 -35.55 9.20
CA ARG A 278 -2.80 -36.50 8.06
C ARG A 278 -1.46 -37.26 8.07
N SER A 279 -1.42 -38.48 7.54
CA SER A 279 -0.21 -39.23 7.14
C SER A 279 -0.40 -39.84 5.74
N ALA A 280 0.61 -39.73 4.85
CA ALA A 280 0.66 -40.07 3.41
C ALA A 280 -0.54 -39.50 2.61
N ASN A 281 -0.34 -38.90 1.45
CA ASN A 281 -1.30 -37.89 0.97
C ASN A 281 -2.14 -38.34 -0.26
N PRO A 282 -3.14 -39.25 -0.12
CA PRO A 282 -4.17 -39.50 -1.14
C PRO A 282 -4.84 -38.22 -1.66
N PHE A 283 -4.80 -37.15 -0.86
CA PHE A 283 -5.28 -35.86 -1.32
C PHE A 283 -4.42 -35.27 -2.43
N LEU A 284 -3.10 -35.48 -2.51
CA LEU A 284 -2.30 -35.03 -3.65
C LEU A 284 -2.68 -35.76 -4.95
N GLU A 285 -2.96 -37.06 -4.89
CA GLU A 285 -3.41 -37.83 -6.05
C GLU A 285 -4.75 -37.32 -6.61
N MET A 286 -5.65 -36.91 -5.73
CA MET A 286 -6.92 -36.27 -6.10
C MET A 286 -6.75 -34.79 -6.51
N PHE A 287 -5.86 -34.06 -5.85
CA PHE A 287 -5.72 -32.61 -5.99
C PHE A 287 -4.97 -32.22 -7.25
N LEU A 288 -3.92 -32.95 -7.65
CA LEU A 288 -3.09 -32.58 -8.79
C LEU A 288 -3.87 -32.49 -10.13
N PRO A 289 -4.76 -33.43 -10.49
CA PRO A 289 -5.59 -33.29 -11.69
C PRO A 289 -6.55 -32.09 -11.64
N PHE A 290 -7.09 -31.80 -10.46
CA PHE A 290 -7.93 -30.62 -10.25
C PHE A 290 -7.12 -29.33 -10.38
N GLN A 291 -5.95 -29.26 -9.74
CA GLN A 291 -5.04 -28.13 -9.79
C GLN A 291 -4.55 -27.85 -11.21
N ASP A 292 -4.25 -28.88 -12.01
CA ASP A 292 -3.83 -28.71 -13.41
C ASP A 292 -4.94 -28.05 -14.25
N ARG A 293 -6.19 -28.50 -14.08
CA ARG A 293 -7.36 -27.88 -14.72
C ARG A 293 -7.51 -26.41 -14.32
N ILE A 294 -7.39 -26.10 -13.03
CA ILE A 294 -7.50 -24.72 -12.53
C ILE A 294 -6.33 -23.87 -13.03
N SER A 295 -5.10 -24.40 -13.05
CA SER A 295 -3.91 -23.72 -13.55
C SER A 295 -4.06 -23.31 -15.01
N ARG A 296 -4.57 -24.21 -15.86
CA ARG A 296 -4.84 -23.90 -17.26
C ARG A 296 -5.85 -22.76 -17.43
N LEU A 297 -6.94 -22.78 -16.68
CA LEU A 297 -7.96 -21.72 -16.73
C LEU A 297 -7.43 -20.40 -16.15
N GLY A 298 -6.67 -20.47 -15.05
CA GLY A 298 -5.99 -19.32 -14.45
C GLY A 298 -5.06 -18.62 -15.44
N LYS A 299 -4.23 -19.38 -16.17
CA LYS A 299 -3.35 -18.83 -17.22
C LYS A 299 -4.13 -18.11 -18.32
N LEU A 300 -5.27 -18.65 -18.77
CA LEU A 300 -6.12 -18.00 -19.76
C LEU A 300 -6.71 -16.69 -19.22
N ASN A 301 -7.20 -16.70 -17.97
CA ASN A 301 -7.73 -15.50 -17.30
C ASN A 301 -6.65 -14.43 -17.13
N SER A 302 -5.42 -14.81 -16.76
CA SER A 302 -4.28 -13.91 -16.66
C SER A 302 -3.89 -13.30 -18.02
N LEU A 303 -3.91 -14.07 -19.10
CA LEU A 303 -3.66 -13.55 -20.46
C LEU A 303 -4.77 -12.58 -20.89
N ALA A 304 -6.03 -12.91 -20.61
CA ALA A 304 -7.15 -12.00 -20.88
C ALA A 304 -7.02 -10.70 -20.08
N MET A 305 -6.65 -10.78 -18.79
CA MET A 305 -6.37 -9.62 -17.96
C MET A 305 -5.22 -8.77 -18.52
N LEU A 306 -4.15 -9.41 -19.01
CA LEU A 306 -3.02 -8.72 -19.62
C LEU A 306 -3.43 -7.96 -20.89
N VAL A 307 -4.22 -8.58 -21.77
CA VAL A 307 -4.75 -7.93 -22.98
C VAL A 307 -5.62 -6.73 -22.61
N LEU A 308 -6.51 -6.88 -21.62
CA LEU A 308 -7.35 -5.77 -21.15
C LEU A 308 -6.51 -4.65 -20.54
N LYS A 309 -5.56 -4.98 -19.65
CA LYS A 309 -4.65 -4.03 -19.02
C LYS A 309 -3.85 -3.22 -20.04
N LEU A 310 -3.37 -3.85 -21.11
CA LEU A 310 -2.60 -3.18 -22.17
C LEU A 310 -3.47 -2.43 -23.18
N GLY A 311 -4.72 -2.87 -23.40
CA GLY A 311 -5.63 -2.32 -24.41
C GLY A 311 -6.56 -1.22 -23.90
N LEU A 312 -6.79 -1.13 -22.59
CA LEU A 312 -7.67 -0.11 -22.00
C LEU A 312 -6.95 1.23 -21.80
N PRO A 313 -7.69 2.36 -21.78
CA PRO A 313 -7.13 3.67 -21.48
C PRO A 313 -6.50 3.71 -20.08
N GLY A 314 -5.30 4.28 -20.01
CA GLY A 314 -4.52 4.39 -18.78
C GLY A 314 -3.03 4.15 -19.04
N VAL A 315 -2.26 4.05 -17.96
CA VAL A 315 -0.85 3.63 -18.02
C VAL A 315 -0.78 2.22 -17.44
N ALA A 316 -0.37 1.25 -18.27
CA ALA A 316 -0.24 -0.13 -17.83
C ALA A 316 0.97 -0.27 -16.90
N ASP A 317 0.71 -0.66 -15.65
CA ASP A 317 1.74 -0.87 -14.62
C ASP A 317 2.03 -2.37 -14.42
N THR A 318 3.30 -2.76 -14.35
CA THR A 318 3.73 -4.15 -14.14
C THR A 318 4.62 -4.22 -12.91
N TYR A 319 4.19 -5.00 -11.92
CA TYR A 319 5.02 -5.33 -10.77
C TYR A 319 6.21 -6.19 -11.20
N GLN A 320 7.35 -5.99 -10.56
CA GLN A 320 8.58 -6.73 -10.87
C GLN A 320 8.36 -8.25 -10.82
N GLY A 321 8.79 -8.98 -11.86
CA GLY A 321 8.60 -10.43 -11.97
C GLY A 321 7.28 -10.84 -12.64
N ASN A 322 6.26 -9.97 -12.64
CA ASN A 322 4.97 -10.25 -13.27
C ASN A 322 4.98 -10.13 -14.80
N GLU A 323 6.16 -9.93 -15.41
CA GLU A 323 6.37 -10.16 -16.84
C GLU A 323 6.21 -11.65 -17.20
N LEU A 324 6.43 -12.53 -16.22
CA LEU A 324 6.25 -13.98 -16.32
C LEU A 324 5.12 -14.46 -15.37
N TRP A 325 4.95 -15.78 -15.28
CA TRP A 325 4.01 -16.39 -14.35
C TRP A 325 4.52 -16.25 -12.92
N ASP A 326 3.95 -15.31 -12.19
CA ASP A 326 4.21 -15.12 -10.76
C ASP A 326 2.99 -15.57 -9.93
N TYR A 327 3.26 -16.28 -8.83
CA TYR A 327 2.26 -16.80 -7.89
C TYR A 327 2.54 -16.33 -6.45
N SER A 328 3.02 -15.09 -6.31
CA SER A 328 3.30 -14.50 -5.00
C SER A 328 2.03 -14.41 -4.16
N LEU A 329 2.19 -14.66 -2.87
CA LEU A 329 1.18 -14.40 -1.85
C LEU A 329 1.29 -12.95 -1.33
N VAL A 330 0.71 -12.69 -0.17
CA VAL A 330 0.81 -11.40 0.51
C VAL A 330 2.23 -11.16 1.04
N ASP A 331 2.59 -9.89 1.22
CA ASP A 331 3.82 -9.46 1.90
C ASP A 331 4.07 -10.26 3.20
N PRO A 332 5.29 -10.78 3.47
CA PRO A 332 6.55 -10.54 2.77
C PRO A 332 6.79 -11.41 1.52
N ASP A 333 5.84 -12.26 1.14
CA ASP A 333 6.06 -13.26 0.09
C ASP A 333 6.32 -12.65 -1.29
N ASN A 334 5.62 -11.57 -1.63
CA ASN A 334 5.82 -10.81 -2.87
C ASN A 334 7.11 -9.96 -2.89
N ARG A 335 7.94 -10.02 -1.84
CA ARG A 335 9.26 -9.35 -1.76
C ARG A 335 10.42 -10.27 -2.08
N ARG A 336 10.14 -11.51 -2.52
CA ARG A 336 11.17 -12.43 -3.00
C ARG A 336 12.02 -11.77 -4.10
N PRO A 337 13.29 -12.18 -4.24
CA PRO A 337 14.12 -11.74 -5.36
C PRO A 337 13.43 -12.00 -6.69
N VAL A 338 13.68 -11.12 -7.64
CA VAL A 338 13.19 -11.29 -9.00
C VAL A 338 14.17 -12.18 -9.75
N ASP A 339 13.67 -13.26 -10.32
CA ASP A 339 14.42 -14.20 -11.14
C ASP A 339 14.02 -14.08 -12.61
N LEU A 340 14.91 -13.49 -13.41
CA LEU A 340 14.69 -13.30 -14.84
C LEU A 340 15.52 -14.31 -15.62
N ARG A 341 14.86 -15.32 -16.17
CA ARG A 341 15.47 -16.26 -17.11
C ARG A 341 15.39 -15.74 -18.53
N TYR A 342 16.52 -15.69 -19.21
CA TYR A 342 16.62 -15.18 -20.57
C TYR A 342 17.66 -15.95 -21.38
N PHE A 343 17.68 -15.75 -22.69
CA PHE A 343 18.65 -16.39 -23.58
C PHE A 343 19.76 -15.40 -23.93
N GLY A 344 21.01 -15.86 -23.82
CA GLY A 344 22.16 -15.12 -24.31
C GLY A 344 22.20 -15.02 -25.84
N PRO A 345 23.13 -14.24 -26.41
CA PRO A 345 23.26 -14.08 -27.86
C PRO A 345 23.50 -15.39 -28.62
N GLN A 346 23.98 -16.44 -27.93
CA GLN A 346 24.24 -17.77 -28.50
C GLN A 346 23.13 -18.78 -28.19
N GLY A 347 22.00 -18.32 -27.64
CA GLY A 347 20.89 -19.18 -27.20
C GLY A 347 21.16 -19.94 -25.91
N ASP A 348 22.22 -19.60 -25.16
CA ASP A 348 22.52 -20.17 -23.85
C ASP A 348 21.56 -19.65 -22.78
N ASP A 349 21.04 -20.54 -21.93
CA ASP A 349 20.24 -20.14 -20.76
C ASP A 349 21.04 -19.25 -19.81
N ARG A 350 20.42 -18.15 -19.41
CA ARG A 350 20.92 -17.22 -18.41
C ARG A 350 19.86 -16.93 -17.37
N LEU A 351 20.32 -16.60 -16.17
CA LEU A 351 19.47 -16.26 -15.04
C LEU A 351 20.02 -15.00 -14.39
N LEU A 352 19.22 -13.94 -14.37
CA LEU A 352 19.51 -12.72 -13.60
C LEU A 352 18.70 -12.78 -12.31
N LEU A 353 19.38 -12.74 -11.18
CA LEU A 353 18.77 -12.63 -9.86
C LEU A 353 18.97 -11.21 -9.36
N LEU A 354 17.86 -10.55 -9.03
CA LEU A 354 17.83 -9.19 -8.49
C LEU A 354 17.23 -9.25 -7.09
N ASN A 355 18.03 -8.96 -6.07
CA ASN A 355 17.55 -8.81 -4.71
C ASN A 355 17.52 -7.34 -4.31
N LEU A 356 16.32 -6.77 -4.25
CA LEU A 356 16.12 -5.40 -3.77
C LEU A 356 15.80 -5.35 -2.26
N GLY A 357 15.71 -6.51 -1.61
CA GLY A 357 15.35 -6.67 -0.20
C GLY A 357 16.56 -6.81 0.72
N ALA A 358 16.37 -7.50 1.84
CA ALA A 358 17.42 -7.83 2.80
C ALA A 358 18.28 -9.01 2.32
N ASP A 359 19.37 -9.29 3.02
CA ASP A 359 20.23 -10.46 2.77
C ASP A 359 19.42 -11.76 2.81
N ILE A 360 19.67 -12.63 1.83
CA ILE A 360 19.03 -13.94 1.72
C ILE A 360 20.09 -15.01 1.85
N SER A 361 19.87 -15.93 2.78
CA SER A 361 20.69 -17.14 2.96
C SER A 361 19.76 -18.35 3.00
N GLU A 362 20.21 -19.49 2.46
CA GLU A 362 19.53 -20.79 2.53
C GLU A 362 18.28 -21.00 1.66
N ALA A 363 18.06 -20.20 0.62
CA ALA A 363 17.06 -20.54 -0.38
C ALA A 363 17.50 -21.79 -1.17
N SER A 364 16.76 -22.90 -1.00
CA SER A 364 16.88 -24.09 -1.84
C SER A 364 16.36 -23.77 -3.25
N SER A 365 17.04 -24.26 -4.29
CA SER A 365 16.61 -24.16 -5.70
C SER A 365 15.39 -25.04 -6.02
N ALA A 366 14.52 -25.31 -5.04
CA ALA A 366 13.30 -26.08 -5.22
C ALA A 366 12.26 -25.35 -6.11
N GLU A 367 12.50 -24.07 -6.42
CA GLU A 367 11.75 -23.32 -7.42
C GLU A 367 12.20 -23.70 -8.84
N PRO A 368 11.30 -24.17 -9.72
CA PRO A 368 11.65 -24.64 -11.06
C PRO A 368 12.35 -23.61 -11.97
N LEU A 369 12.16 -22.31 -11.70
CA LEU A 369 12.76 -21.22 -12.47
C LEU A 369 14.23 -20.97 -12.08
N LEU A 370 14.58 -21.18 -10.81
CA LEU A 370 15.96 -21.12 -10.30
C LEU A 370 16.77 -22.38 -10.62
N ALA A 371 16.10 -23.51 -10.88
CA ALA A 371 16.76 -24.75 -11.24
C ALA A 371 17.50 -24.63 -12.58
N SER A 372 18.75 -25.10 -12.61
CA SER A 372 19.51 -25.16 -13.86
C SER A 372 18.84 -26.12 -14.87
N PRO A 373 19.02 -25.87 -16.18
CA PRO A 373 18.53 -26.79 -17.21
C PRO A 373 19.04 -28.21 -16.96
N LYS A 374 18.25 -29.22 -17.31
CA LYS A 374 18.61 -30.63 -17.13
C LYS A 374 20.00 -30.94 -17.71
N GLY A 375 20.91 -31.47 -16.87
CA GLY A 375 22.29 -31.80 -17.27
C GLY A 375 23.26 -30.62 -17.34
N ARG A 376 22.86 -29.44 -16.84
CA ARG A 376 23.70 -28.24 -16.75
C ARG A 376 23.84 -27.78 -15.30
N ARG A 377 24.77 -26.86 -15.05
CA ARG A 377 24.89 -26.10 -13.79
C ARG A 377 25.02 -24.62 -14.06
N TRP A 378 24.51 -23.81 -13.14
CA TRP A 378 24.72 -22.38 -13.13
C TRP A 378 26.17 -22.04 -12.76
N SER A 379 26.77 -21.15 -13.55
CA SER A 379 28.05 -20.52 -13.26
C SER A 379 27.87 -19.01 -13.20
N LEU A 380 28.54 -18.35 -12.26
CA LEU A 380 28.53 -16.90 -12.14
C LEU A 380 29.11 -16.26 -13.41
N LEU A 381 28.33 -15.39 -14.04
CA LEU A 381 28.71 -14.61 -15.22
C LEU A 381 29.06 -13.17 -14.81
N TRP A 382 28.30 -12.59 -13.89
CA TRP A 382 28.46 -11.21 -13.44
C TRP A 382 27.84 -10.99 -12.06
N SER A 383 28.34 -10.00 -11.32
CA SER A 383 27.77 -9.55 -10.05
C SER A 383 27.95 -8.03 -9.87
N SER A 384 26.92 -7.39 -9.30
CA SER A 384 27.01 -5.99 -8.86
C SER A 384 28.04 -5.79 -7.75
N GLU A 385 28.29 -6.82 -6.94
CA GLU A 385 29.19 -6.77 -5.79
C GLU A 385 30.66 -6.96 -6.15
N ASP A 386 30.98 -7.11 -7.43
CA ASP A 386 32.35 -7.20 -7.89
C ASP A 386 33.11 -5.89 -7.57
N VAL A 387 34.32 -6.01 -7.04
CA VAL A 387 35.17 -4.88 -6.63
C VAL A 387 35.42 -3.88 -7.75
N ARG A 388 35.33 -4.30 -9.02
CA ARG A 388 35.46 -3.42 -10.20
C ARG A 388 34.34 -2.37 -10.28
N TYR A 389 33.21 -2.61 -9.62
CA TYR A 389 32.07 -1.69 -9.54
C TYR A 389 31.95 -1.01 -8.16
N GLY A 390 32.95 -1.18 -7.29
CA GLY A 390 32.93 -0.62 -5.92
C GLY A 390 32.19 -1.49 -4.90
N GLY A 391 31.85 -2.73 -5.24
CA GLY A 391 31.27 -3.70 -4.31
C GLY A 391 32.28 -4.31 -3.33
N GLN A 392 31.78 -5.03 -2.32
CA GLN A 392 32.60 -5.64 -1.26
C GLN A 392 33.19 -7.02 -1.64
N GLY A 393 32.92 -7.49 -2.87
CA GLY A 393 33.29 -8.81 -3.38
C GLY A 393 32.09 -9.77 -3.43
N THR A 394 32.07 -10.61 -4.46
CA THR A 394 30.98 -11.58 -4.68
C THR A 394 31.28 -12.93 -4.01
N PRO A 395 30.40 -13.42 -3.12
CA PRO A 395 30.53 -14.77 -2.57
C PRO A 395 30.47 -15.84 -3.68
N PRO A 396 31.14 -17.00 -3.50
CA PRO A 396 31.08 -18.09 -4.47
C PRO A 396 29.65 -18.62 -4.64
N TRP A 397 29.15 -18.65 -5.88
CA TRP A 397 27.82 -19.19 -6.19
C TRP A 397 27.76 -20.70 -5.95
N ARG A 398 26.69 -21.18 -5.30
CA ARG A 398 26.38 -22.60 -5.11
C ARG A 398 24.89 -22.82 -5.35
N GLU A 399 24.54 -23.82 -6.16
CA GLU A 399 23.12 -24.14 -6.44
C GLU A 399 22.39 -24.71 -5.21
N SER A 400 23.08 -25.51 -4.39
CA SER A 400 22.53 -26.04 -3.14
C SER A 400 22.80 -25.06 -1.99
N GLY A 401 21.99 -24.02 -1.92
CA GLY A 401 22.08 -22.96 -0.92
C GLY A 401 22.98 -21.82 -1.39
N PHE A 402 22.35 -20.73 -1.83
CA PHE A 402 23.04 -19.51 -2.22
C PHE A 402 22.87 -18.42 -1.15
N PHE A 403 23.82 -17.49 -1.14
CA PHE A 403 23.71 -16.21 -0.44
C PHE A 403 23.55 -15.11 -1.48
N LEU A 404 22.54 -14.27 -1.31
CA LEU A 404 22.30 -13.10 -2.14
C LEU A 404 22.14 -11.91 -1.20
N GLY A 405 23.12 -11.00 -1.22
CA GLY A 405 23.08 -9.80 -0.40
C GLY A 405 21.87 -8.93 -0.74
N GLY A 406 21.46 -8.09 0.21
CA GLY A 406 20.45 -7.08 -0.03
C GLY A 406 20.93 -6.05 -1.04
N ALA A 407 20.00 -5.50 -1.83
CA ALA A 407 20.27 -4.52 -2.89
C ALA A 407 21.36 -4.94 -3.90
N CYS A 408 21.45 -6.24 -4.24
CA CYS A 408 22.45 -6.75 -5.17
C CYS A 408 21.84 -7.46 -6.39
N ALA A 409 22.67 -7.66 -7.42
CA ALA A 409 22.30 -8.35 -8.65
C ALA A 409 23.39 -9.34 -9.07
N ILE A 410 23.01 -10.53 -9.51
CA ILE A 410 23.92 -11.51 -10.10
C ILE A 410 23.35 -12.09 -11.39
N ALA A 411 24.21 -12.26 -12.40
CA ALA A 411 23.87 -12.98 -13.61
C ALA A 411 24.61 -14.31 -13.65
N LEU A 412 23.90 -15.36 -14.02
CA LEU A 412 24.38 -16.73 -14.13
C LEU A 412 24.21 -17.21 -15.57
N LYS A 413 25.10 -18.10 -16.01
CA LYS A 413 25.05 -18.80 -17.29
C LYS A 413 25.01 -20.30 -17.05
N ALA A 414 24.15 -21.01 -17.78
CA ALA A 414 24.11 -22.47 -17.73
C ALA A 414 25.30 -23.05 -18.51
N LEU A 415 26.12 -23.85 -17.85
CA LEU A 415 27.22 -24.58 -18.47
C LEU A 415 26.92 -26.08 -18.45
N VAL A 416 27.39 -26.78 -19.49
CA VAL A 416 27.32 -28.25 -19.54
C VAL A 416 28.20 -28.79 -18.42
N HIS A 417 27.66 -29.73 -17.66
CA HIS A 417 28.43 -30.43 -16.64
C HIS A 417 29.59 -31.16 -17.33
N PRO A 418 30.86 -30.95 -16.93
CA PRO A 418 31.95 -31.78 -17.43
C PRO A 418 31.76 -33.24 -17.04
#